data_AF-A0A520IK48-F1
#
_entry.id   AF-A0A520IK48-F1
#
_cell.length_a   1.000
_cell.length_b   1.000
_cell.length_c   1.000
_cell.angle_alpha   90.00
_cell.angle_beta   90.00
_cell.angle_gamma   90.00
#
_symmetry.space_group_name_H-M   'P 1'
#
loop_
_entity.id
_entity.type
_entity.pdbx_description
1 polymer ?
#
loop_
_entity_poly.entity_id
_entity_poly.type
_entity_poly.pdbx_seq_one_letter_code
_entity_poly.pdbx_strand_id
1 'polypeptide(L)'
;VVFIVGLLIVNRQLSFMQTEDKGFSPNHVVYIRNMAIFDKPDVFKAVKEKILSMDGVRAVSVANQIPTGPKAPAQLFTINGSEGYLNAVAVDIDYFKTLDIKLAEGRFYNPNFSSDESESILINEAAVKKYSIASPLGKLIKNCNHTYQIVGVIKDFKSDGFETAVLPTAYTLSNRCGPPKTSIIIKISDGRVAGVLKSLRAEWPKINKLDGEDFRYDFMDTLYGQLFKKQEQLKFVFSCLSVVTILIALFGLYAYAKLMIEARFKEIAIRKILGAENFELLSILNSSFLWLVLISNVVAAPLVYIAANRWLQGFAYKQDISLSPFLIAALVTVGLTIETVCIQAFKILKAQPVKALKYE
;
A
#
# COMPACT_ATOMS: atom_id res chain seq x y z
N VAL A 1 -23.35 8.86 6.19
CA VAL A 1 -22.16 9.08 7.05
C VAL A 1 -21.19 7.89 6.98
N VAL A 2 -21.59 6.70 7.44
CA VAL A 2 -20.72 5.50 7.55
C VAL A 2 -19.89 5.23 6.29
N PHE A 3 -20.55 5.07 5.14
CA PHE A 3 -19.90 4.79 3.87
C PHE A 3 -18.96 5.92 3.40
N ILE A 4 -19.33 7.18 3.62
CA ILE A 4 -18.49 8.33 3.26
C ILE A 4 -17.20 8.33 4.09
N VAL A 5 -17.31 8.18 5.41
CA VAL A 5 -16.13 8.13 6.31
C VAL A 5 -15.27 6.90 5.98
N GLY A 6 -15.88 5.73 5.78
CA GLY A 6 -15.17 4.51 5.42
C GLY A 6 -14.40 4.65 4.11
N LEU A 7 -15.03 5.20 3.06
CA LEU A 7 -14.38 5.45 1.77
C LEU A 7 -13.18 6.40 1.90
N LEU A 8 -13.32 7.46 2.69
CA LEU A 8 -12.23 8.41 2.94
C LEU A 8 -11.05 7.75 3.68
N ILE A 9 -11.32 6.93 4.71
CA ILE A 9 -10.28 6.20 5.44
C ILE A 9 -9.57 5.18 4.54
N VAL A 10 -10.33 4.38 3.78
CA VAL A 10 -9.75 3.41 2.83
C VAL A 10 -8.90 4.10 1.78
N ASN A 11 -9.40 5.20 1.20
CA ASN A 11 -8.66 5.94 0.18
C ASN A 11 -7.37 6.55 0.76
N ARG A 12 -7.42 7.06 1.99
CA ARG A 12 -6.26 7.63 2.67
C ARG A 12 -5.20 6.56 2.99
N GLN A 13 -5.60 5.40 3.50
CA GLN A 13 -4.68 4.28 3.73
C GLN A 13 -4.08 3.76 2.42
N LEU A 14 -4.87 3.61 1.35
CA LEU A 14 -4.35 3.18 0.05
C LEU A 14 -3.37 4.20 -0.54
N SER A 15 -3.70 5.50 -0.45
CA SER A 15 -2.79 6.57 -0.89
C SER A 15 -1.49 6.54 -0.10
N PHE A 16 -1.54 6.39 1.22
CA PHE A 16 -0.36 6.24 2.06
C PHE A 16 0.51 5.07 1.59
N MET A 17 -0.09 3.90 1.37
CA MET A 17 0.63 2.71 0.87
C MET A 17 1.28 2.91 -0.51
N GLN A 18 0.72 3.77 -1.37
CA GLN A 18 1.27 4.06 -2.70
C GLN A 18 2.41 5.08 -2.67
N THR A 19 2.33 6.08 -1.79
CA THR A 19 3.27 7.22 -1.74
C THR A 19 4.38 7.06 -0.70
N GLU A 20 4.16 6.27 0.33
CA GLU A 20 5.12 6.09 1.42
C GLU A 20 6.39 5.38 0.93
N ASP A 21 7.53 5.72 1.56
CA ASP A 21 8.81 5.11 1.21
C ASP A 21 8.79 3.60 1.47
N LYS A 22 9.00 2.82 0.41
CA LYS A 22 9.05 1.36 0.42
C LYS A 22 10.40 0.86 0.94
N GLY A 23 11.44 1.71 0.97
CA GLY A 23 12.81 1.35 1.32
C GLY A 23 13.61 0.69 0.17
N PHE A 24 13.02 0.59 -1.03
CA PHE A 24 13.65 0.08 -2.24
C PHE A 24 12.94 0.60 -3.50
N SER A 25 13.60 0.48 -4.67
CA SER A 25 13.12 1.00 -5.95
C SER A 25 12.75 -0.12 -6.94
N PRO A 26 11.45 -0.50 -7.07
CA PRO A 26 11.01 -1.50 -8.03
C PRO A 26 10.94 -0.98 -9.48
N ASN A 27 11.00 0.34 -9.69
CA ASN A 27 10.83 0.95 -11.01
C ASN A 27 11.95 0.54 -11.97
N HIS A 28 11.59 0.18 -13.21
CA HIS A 28 12.54 -0.25 -14.24
C HIS A 28 13.44 -1.42 -13.80
N VAL A 29 12.97 -2.24 -12.88
CA VAL A 29 13.62 -3.48 -12.48
C VAL A 29 12.91 -4.65 -13.16
N VAL A 30 13.66 -5.37 -13.98
CA VAL A 30 13.20 -6.60 -14.63
C VAL A 30 13.70 -7.78 -13.83
N TYR A 31 12.77 -8.65 -13.47
CA TYR A 31 13.03 -9.95 -12.89
C TYR A 31 12.95 -11.01 -13.99
N ILE A 32 13.98 -11.86 -14.11
CA ILE A 32 13.98 -12.98 -15.05
C ILE A 32 13.85 -14.28 -14.26
N ARG A 33 12.84 -15.07 -14.62
CA ARG A 33 12.62 -16.42 -14.09
C ARG A 33 13.50 -17.39 -14.86
N ASN A 34 14.58 -17.83 -14.23
CA ASN A 34 15.59 -18.66 -14.86
C ASN A 34 15.62 -20.06 -14.21
N MET A 35 15.87 -21.11 -15.01
CA MET A 35 16.12 -22.47 -14.53
C MET A 35 17.57 -22.76 -14.09
N ALA A 36 18.52 -21.90 -14.44
CA ALA A 36 19.93 -21.97 -14.08
C ALA A 36 20.21 -21.48 -12.65
N ILE A 37 21.20 -22.10 -12.04
CA ILE A 37 21.65 -21.83 -10.66
C ILE A 37 22.94 -21.01 -10.69
N PHE A 38 22.96 -19.91 -9.95
CA PHE A 38 24.06 -18.95 -9.90
C PHE A 38 24.57 -18.69 -8.47
N ASP A 39 24.76 -19.75 -7.68
CA ASP A 39 25.14 -19.62 -6.27
C ASP A 39 26.52 -19.00 -6.05
N LYS A 40 27.48 -19.30 -6.92
CA LYS A 40 28.85 -18.80 -6.82
C LYS A 40 29.02 -17.49 -7.62
N PRO A 41 29.63 -16.45 -7.03
CA PRO A 41 29.91 -15.19 -7.72
C PRO A 41 30.62 -15.39 -9.06
N ASP A 42 31.63 -16.27 -9.12
CA ASP A 42 32.40 -16.55 -10.34
C ASP A 42 31.56 -17.15 -11.48
N VAL A 43 30.58 -17.99 -11.14
CA VAL A 43 29.68 -18.60 -12.13
C VAL A 43 28.74 -17.55 -12.72
N PHE A 44 28.27 -16.61 -11.88
CA PHE A 44 27.40 -15.53 -12.34
C PHE A 44 28.15 -14.42 -13.09
N LYS A 45 29.45 -14.25 -12.83
CA LYS A 45 30.25 -13.13 -13.36
C LYS A 45 30.16 -12.99 -14.89
N ALA A 46 30.30 -14.07 -15.64
CA ALA A 46 30.21 -14.04 -17.11
C ALA A 46 28.83 -13.61 -17.61
N VAL A 47 27.76 -14.09 -16.97
CA VAL A 47 26.38 -13.69 -17.28
C VAL A 47 26.15 -12.22 -16.96
N LYS A 48 26.61 -11.79 -15.78
CA LYS A 48 26.51 -10.42 -15.30
C LYS A 48 27.20 -9.44 -16.24
N GLU A 49 28.46 -9.69 -16.61
CA GLU A 49 29.23 -8.83 -17.52
C GLU A 49 28.58 -8.72 -18.90
N LYS A 50 28.08 -9.84 -19.42
CA LYS A 50 27.37 -9.84 -20.71
C LYS A 50 26.09 -9.00 -20.67
N ILE A 51 25.29 -9.10 -19.61
CA ILE A 51 24.07 -8.29 -19.47
C ILE A 51 24.44 -6.81 -19.22
N LEU A 52 25.44 -6.52 -18.40
CA LEU A 52 25.91 -5.15 -18.13
C LEU A 52 26.44 -4.43 -19.38
N SER A 53 26.97 -5.16 -20.36
CA SER A 53 27.42 -4.58 -21.64
C SER A 53 26.29 -4.06 -22.54
N MET A 54 25.03 -4.36 -22.23
CA MET A 54 23.88 -3.90 -23.01
C MET A 54 23.55 -2.44 -22.71
N ASP A 55 23.46 -1.62 -23.76
CA ASP A 55 23.23 -0.18 -23.64
C ASP A 55 21.86 0.14 -22.99
N GLY A 56 21.91 0.64 -21.75
CA GLY A 56 20.77 0.97 -20.92
C GLY A 56 20.71 0.18 -19.60
N VAL A 57 21.48 -0.89 -19.44
CA VAL A 57 21.55 -1.65 -18.18
C VAL A 57 22.43 -0.90 -17.17
N ARG A 58 21.91 -0.66 -15.96
CA ARG A 58 22.62 0.06 -14.88
C ARG A 58 23.22 -0.87 -13.84
N ALA A 59 22.52 -1.95 -13.51
CA ALA A 59 22.95 -2.90 -12.50
C ALA A 59 22.30 -4.26 -12.77
N VAL A 60 23.02 -5.32 -12.41
CA VAL A 60 22.60 -6.71 -12.57
C VAL A 60 22.98 -7.46 -11.31
N SER A 61 22.06 -8.26 -10.81
CA SER A 61 22.23 -9.06 -9.61
C SER A 61 21.50 -10.39 -9.76
N VAL A 62 21.80 -11.35 -8.89
CA VAL A 62 21.06 -12.60 -8.78
C VAL A 62 20.78 -12.89 -7.31
N ALA A 63 19.61 -13.46 -7.02
CA ALA A 63 19.21 -13.84 -5.69
C ALA A 63 18.39 -15.14 -5.71
N ASN A 64 18.18 -15.74 -4.54
CA ASN A 64 17.24 -16.85 -4.40
C ASN A 64 15.81 -16.36 -4.12
N GLN A 65 15.67 -15.10 -3.72
CA GLN A 65 14.40 -14.45 -3.48
C GLN A 65 14.47 -12.99 -3.92
N ILE A 66 13.35 -12.50 -4.42
CA ILE A 66 13.14 -11.11 -4.81
C ILE A 66 12.08 -10.48 -3.91
N PRO A 67 12.02 -9.13 -3.78
CA PRO A 67 10.85 -8.48 -3.21
C PRO A 67 9.58 -8.98 -3.92
N THR A 68 8.47 -9.17 -3.22
CA THR A 68 7.20 -9.74 -3.75
C THR A 68 7.22 -11.21 -4.18
N GLY A 69 8.39 -11.86 -4.12
CA GLY A 69 8.52 -13.29 -4.38
C GLY A 69 7.98 -14.16 -3.23
N PRO A 70 8.09 -15.49 -3.36
CA PRO A 70 7.80 -16.41 -2.26
C PRO A 70 8.57 -16.01 -1.00
N LYS A 71 7.96 -16.10 0.19
CA LYS A 71 8.62 -15.73 1.44
C LYS A 71 9.88 -16.55 1.67
N ALA A 72 10.95 -15.89 2.14
CA ALA A 72 12.17 -16.57 2.54
C ALA A 72 11.83 -17.62 3.61
N PRO A 73 12.44 -18.80 3.57
CA PRO A 73 12.36 -19.71 4.69
C PRO A 73 13.01 -19.06 5.91
N ALA A 74 12.30 -19.12 7.04
CA ALA A 74 12.91 -18.85 8.32
C ALA A 74 13.90 -19.99 8.63
N GLN A 75 15.14 -19.65 8.94
CA GLN A 75 16.17 -20.61 9.32
C GLN A 75 16.59 -20.36 10.77
N LEU A 76 17.11 -21.41 11.39
CA LEU A 76 17.68 -21.33 12.74
C LEU A 76 19.05 -20.65 12.68
N PHE A 77 19.24 -19.66 13.55
CA PHE A 77 20.49 -18.97 13.79
C PHE A 77 20.83 -19.03 15.28
N THR A 78 22.11 -19.13 15.61
CA THR A 78 22.59 -18.86 16.97
C THR A 78 23.06 -17.41 17.03
N ILE A 79 22.38 -16.59 17.83
CA ILE A 79 22.62 -15.14 18.00
C ILE A 79 22.89 -14.90 19.48
N ASN A 80 24.07 -14.38 19.82
CA ASN A 80 24.53 -14.20 21.21
C ASN A 80 24.40 -15.47 22.08
N GLY A 81 24.59 -16.65 21.50
CA GLY A 81 24.49 -17.94 22.21
C GLY A 81 23.06 -18.46 22.40
N SER A 82 22.03 -17.74 21.93
CA SER A 82 20.63 -18.18 21.93
C SER A 82 20.16 -18.52 20.53
N GLU A 83 19.24 -19.46 20.42
CA GLU A 83 18.59 -19.80 19.16
C GLU A 83 17.55 -18.74 18.76
N GLY A 84 17.53 -18.39 17.47
CA GLY A 84 16.62 -17.43 16.89
C GLY A 84 16.32 -17.75 15.43
N TYR A 85 15.14 -17.35 14.96
CA TYR A 85 14.73 -17.51 13.57
C TYR A 85 14.87 -16.20 12.81
N LEU A 86 15.69 -16.22 11.76
CA LEU A 86 15.81 -15.18 10.75
C LEU A 86 15.43 -15.75 9.38
N ASN A 87 14.77 -14.93 8.56
CA ASN A 87 14.66 -15.22 7.14
C ASN A 87 16.06 -15.21 6.51
N ALA A 88 16.35 -16.14 5.61
CA ALA A 88 17.67 -16.23 4.98
C ALA A 88 17.57 -16.06 3.46
N VAL A 89 18.16 -14.98 2.95
CA VAL A 89 18.15 -14.62 1.53
C VAL A 89 19.58 -14.69 0.99
N ALA A 90 19.78 -15.48 -0.06
CA ALA A 90 21.03 -15.51 -0.79
C ALA A 90 21.01 -14.42 -1.88
N VAL A 91 22.03 -13.57 -1.91
CA VAL A 91 22.12 -12.42 -2.80
C VAL A 91 23.47 -12.36 -3.53
N ASP A 92 23.54 -11.59 -4.60
CA ASP A 92 24.81 -11.16 -5.21
C ASP A 92 25.29 -9.86 -4.57
N ILE A 93 26.57 -9.55 -4.76
CA ILE A 93 27.25 -8.34 -4.25
C ILE A 93 26.47 -7.07 -4.61
N ASP A 94 25.94 -6.98 -5.84
CA ASP A 94 25.23 -5.79 -6.33
C ASP A 94 23.72 -5.79 -6.02
N TYR A 95 23.20 -6.73 -5.22
CA TYR A 95 21.75 -6.85 -4.96
C TYR A 95 21.14 -5.58 -4.37
N PHE A 96 21.71 -5.08 -3.28
CA PHE A 96 21.20 -3.88 -2.60
C PHE A 96 21.32 -2.64 -3.49
N LYS A 97 22.41 -2.52 -4.24
CA LYS A 97 22.63 -1.46 -5.23
C LYS A 97 21.60 -1.51 -6.37
N THR A 98 21.31 -2.72 -6.87
CA THR A 98 20.35 -2.94 -7.97
C THR A 98 18.94 -2.53 -7.56
N LEU A 99 18.57 -2.76 -6.29
CA LEU A 99 17.27 -2.42 -5.74
C LEU A 99 17.22 -1.06 -5.02
N ASP A 100 18.32 -0.32 -5.00
CA ASP A 100 18.45 0.97 -4.30
C ASP A 100 18.09 0.87 -2.79
N ILE A 101 18.49 -0.23 -2.16
CA ILE A 101 18.34 -0.47 -0.73
C ILE A 101 19.48 0.21 0.01
N LYS A 102 19.15 0.98 1.04
CA LYS A 102 20.11 1.79 1.78
C LYS A 102 20.77 1.00 2.90
N LEU A 103 22.03 1.33 3.17
CA LEU A 103 22.75 0.86 4.33
C LEU A 103 22.36 1.70 5.55
N ALA A 104 22.20 1.04 6.71
CA ALA A 104 22.02 1.70 8.00
C ALA A 104 23.37 1.85 8.73
N GLU A 105 24.18 0.80 8.74
CA GLU A 105 25.47 0.75 9.45
C GLU A 105 26.45 -0.22 8.76
N GLY A 106 27.75 0.02 8.88
CA GLY A 106 28.80 -0.88 8.38
C GLY A 106 29.10 -0.73 6.89
N ARG A 107 29.09 -1.84 6.13
CA ARG A 107 29.32 -1.83 4.68
C ARG A 107 28.49 -2.88 3.95
N PHE A 108 28.29 -2.67 2.65
CA PHE A 108 27.86 -3.73 1.74
C PHE A 108 29.00 -4.73 1.45
N TYR A 109 28.65 -5.82 0.79
CA TYR A 109 29.63 -6.73 0.21
C TYR A 109 30.54 -6.01 -0.77
N ASN A 110 31.81 -6.41 -0.81
CA ASN A 110 32.80 -5.83 -1.71
C ASN A 110 33.73 -6.94 -2.24
N PRO A 111 33.94 -7.03 -3.56
CA PRO A 111 34.74 -8.09 -4.18
C PRO A 111 36.21 -8.12 -3.72
N ASN A 112 36.72 -7.04 -3.13
CA ASN A 112 38.08 -6.98 -2.60
C ASN A 112 38.25 -7.75 -1.27
N PHE A 113 37.15 -8.16 -0.63
CA PHE A 113 37.18 -8.95 0.61
C PHE A 113 36.83 -10.40 0.30
N SER A 114 37.84 -11.25 0.15
CA SER A 114 37.64 -12.68 -0.15
C SER A 114 36.85 -13.43 0.93
N SER A 115 36.88 -12.97 2.18
CA SER A 115 36.08 -13.52 3.28
C SER A 115 34.59 -13.19 3.18
N ASP A 116 34.17 -12.26 2.32
CA ASP A 116 32.76 -11.88 2.19
C ASP A 116 31.89 -13.06 1.71
N GLU A 117 32.42 -13.87 0.81
CA GLU A 117 31.69 -15.00 0.22
C GLU A 117 31.36 -16.09 1.26
N SER A 118 32.33 -16.41 2.11
CA SER A 118 32.23 -17.53 3.03
C SER A 118 31.85 -17.13 4.44
N GLU A 119 32.25 -15.96 4.94
CA GLU A 119 32.23 -15.64 6.37
C GLU A 119 31.42 -14.40 6.72
N SER A 120 30.90 -13.65 5.75
CA SER A 120 30.22 -12.38 6.03
C SER A 120 28.71 -12.44 5.83
N ILE A 121 27.98 -11.74 6.69
CA ILE A 121 26.52 -11.65 6.64
C ILE A 121 26.07 -10.21 6.83
N LEU A 122 25.04 -9.80 6.08
CA LEU A 122 24.29 -8.59 6.37
C LEU A 122 22.96 -8.94 7.02
N ILE A 123 22.48 -8.08 7.91
CA ILE A 123 21.16 -8.21 8.54
C ILE A 123 20.39 -6.91 8.39
N ASN A 124 19.07 -6.92 8.57
CA ASN A 124 18.29 -5.69 8.59
C ASN A 124 18.06 -5.13 10.00
N GLU A 125 17.58 -3.89 10.08
CA GLU A 125 17.21 -3.22 11.33
C GLU A 125 16.22 -4.05 12.16
N ALA A 126 15.24 -4.72 11.52
CA ALA A 126 14.29 -5.58 12.22
C ALA A 126 14.97 -6.75 12.97
N ALA A 127 16.04 -7.33 12.42
CA ALA A 127 16.81 -8.38 13.08
C ALA A 127 17.59 -7.84 14.29
N VAL A 128 18.25 -6.70 14.13
CA VAL A 128 18.95 -6.02 15.22
C VAL A 128 17.99 -5.70 16.37
N LYS A 129 16.82 -5.16 16.04
CA LYS A 129 15.78 -4.79 17.03
C LYS A 129 15.18 -6.00 17.73
N LYS A 130 14.84 -7.08 16.99
CA LYS A 130 14.21 -8.28 17.57
C LYS A 130 15.12 -9.00 18.56
N TYR A 131 16.41 -9.08 18.25
CA TYR A 131 17.39 -9.80 19.06
C TYR A 131 18.22 -8.89 19.98
N SER A 132 17.85 -7.60 20.07
CA SER A 132 18.54 -6.60 20.89
C SER A 132 20.06 -6.63 20.70
N ILE A 133 20.51 -6.73 19.46
CA ILE A 133 21.94 -6.89 19.12
C ILE A 133 22.64 -5.54 19.27
N ALA A 134 23.14 -5.24 20.47
CA ALA A 134 23.93 -4.04 20.72
C ALA A 134 25.24 -4.06 19.92
N SER A 135 25.59 -3.00 19.21
CA SER A 135 26.79 -2.92 18.34
C SER A 135 26.92 -4.14 17.41
N PRO A 136 26.07 -4.25 16.38
CA PRO A 136 25.94 -5.47 15.58
C PRO A 136 27.18 -5.79 14.76
N LEU A 137 27.93 -4.78 14.32
CA LEU A 137 29.10 -4.97 13.48
C LEU A 137 30.19 -5.80 14.18
N GLY A 138 30.77 -6.74 13.45
CA GLY A 138 31.85 -7.60 13.91
C GLY A 138 31.39 -8.78 14.79
N LYS A 139 30.11 -8.83 15.19
CA LYS A 139 29.57 -9.95 15.98
C LYS A 139 29.44 -11.21 15.14
N LEU A 140 29.61 -12.35 15.81
CA LEU A 140 29.51 -13.66 15.21
C LEU A 140 28.11 -14.25 15.43
N ILE A 141 27.50 -14.72 14.36
CA ILE A 141 26.25 -15.50 14.38
C ILE A 141 26.46 -16.81 13.64
N LYS A 142 25.78 -17.86 14.07
CA LYS A 142 25.92 -19.19 13.43
C LYS A 142 24.66 -19.57 12.68
N ASN A 143 24.81 -20.16 11.50
CA ASN A 143 23.73 -20.77 10.75
C ASN A 143 24.28 -21.97 9.99
N CYS A 144 23.58 -23.10 10.06
CA CYS A 144 23.91 -24.34 9.35
C CYS A 144 25.37 -24.78 9.58
N ASN A 145 25.76 -24.85 10.86
CA ASN A 145 27.11 -25.19 11.34
C ASN A 145 28.24 -24.28 10.82
N HIS A 146 27.89 -23.13 10.26
CA HIS A 146 28.85 -22.14 9.79
C HIS A 146 28.76 -20.85 10.61
N THR A 147 29.91 -20.23 10.86
CA THR A 147 29.98 -18.96 11.60
C THR A 147 30.12 -17.81 10.62
N TYR A 148 29.25 -16.81 10.76
CA TYR A 148 29.28 -15.59 9.99
C TYR A 148 29.57 -14.39 10.89
N GLN A 149 30.33 -13.44 10.39
CA GLN A 149 30.54 -12.12 10.98
C GLN A 149 29.58 -11.11 10.35
N ILE A 150 28.88 -10.35 11.18
CA ILE A 150 28.00 -9.28 10.71
C ILE A 150 28.86 -8.12 10.20
N VAL A 151 28.82 -7.85 8.89
CA VAL A 151 29.61 -6.78 8.25
C VAL A 151 28.82 -5.51 7.95
N GLY A 152 27.49 -5.60 8.00
CA GLY A 152 26.62 -4.48 7.72
C GLY A 152 25.19 -4.70 8.19
N VAL A 153 24.52 -3.59 8.47
CA VAL A 153 23.08 -3.53 8.73
C VAL A 153 22.44 -2.72 7.63
N ILE A 154 21.46 -3.28 6.95
CA ILE A 154 20.67 -2.57 5.93
C ILE A 154 19.42 -1.96 6.56
N LYS A 155 18.91 -0.89 5.94
CA LYS A 155 17.61 -0.32 6.33
C LYS A 155 16.48 -1.29 6.02
N ASP A 156 15.45 -1.26 6.86
CA ASP A 156 14.24 -2.03 6.61
C ASP A 156 13.53 -1.57 5.33
N PHE A 157 13.17 -2.53 4.48
CA PHE A 157 12.42 -2.29 3.25
C PHE A 157 11.23 -3.25 3.16
N LYS A 158 10.11 -2.75 2.63
CA LYS A 158 8.77 -3.36 2.69
C LYS A 158 8.55 -4.30 1.50
N SER A 159 9.27 -5.43 1.48
CA SER A 159 9.24 -6.42 0.39
C SER A 159 7.86 -7.02 0.14
N ASP A 160 7.08 -7.20 1.21
CA ASP A 160 5.78 -7.90 1.22
C ASP A 160 4.59 -6.92 1.33
N GLY A 161 4.81 -5.64 1.01
CA GLY A 161 3.82 -4.58 1.12
C GLY A 161 3.69 -4.02 2.54
N PHE A 162 2.58 -3.35 2.81
CA PHE A 162 2.34 -2.63 4.08
C PHE A 162 1.49 -3.42 5.08
N GLU A 163 0.90 -4.53 4.63
CA GLU A 163 0.12 -5.42 5.48
C GLU A 163 1.01 -6.21 6.45
N THR A 164 2.21 -6.60 5.98
CA THR A 164 3.15 -7.41 6.74
C THR A 164 4.29 -6.54 7.28
N ALA A 165 4.64 -6.73 8.56
CA ALA A 165 5.80 -6.06 9.15
C ALA A 165 7.09 -6.58 8.52
N VAL A 166 8.10 -5.72 8.35
CA VAL A 166 9.41 -6.16 7.86
C VAL A 166 9.97 -7.21 8.81
N LEU A 167 10.29 -8.38 8.25
CA LEU A 167 10.75 -9.53 9.02
C LEU A 167 12.26 -9.45 9.27
N PRO A 168 12.73 -9.94 10.43
CA PRO A 168 14.14 -10.18 10.70
C PRO A 168 14.77 -11.04 9.60
N THR A 169 15.69 -10.47 8.83
CA THR A 169 16.24 -11.11 7.64
C THR A 169 17.76 -10.99 7.63
N ALA A 170 18.42 -12.10 7.31
CA ALA A 170 19.83 -12.23 7.05
C ALA A 170 20.07 -12.44 5.56
N TYR A 171 21.10 -11.76 5.04
CA TYR A 171 21.49 -11.77 3.64
C TYR A 171 22.91 -12.32 3.54
N THR A 172 23.09 -13.36 2.73
CA THR A 172 24.38 -14.04 2.51
C THR A 172 24.73 -14.07 1.03
N LEU A 173 26.02 -14.11 0.67
CA LEU A 173 26.42 -14.32 -0.73
C LEU A 173 26.18 -15.78 -1.18
N SER A 174 26.36 -16.74 -0.27
CA SER A 174 26.10 -18.16 -0.48
C SER A 174 25.34 -18.74 0.72
N ASN A 175 24.06 -19.09 0.53
CA ASN A 175 23.27 -19.72 1.58
C ASN A 175 23.47 -21.24 1.55
N ARG A 176 24.25 -21.77 2.50
CA ARG A 176 24.68 -23.19 2.54
C ARG A 176 23.55 -24.20 2.72
N CYS A 177 22.41 -23.79 3.26
CA CYS A 177 21.28 -24.66 3.59
C CYS A 177 19.94 -24.09 3.11
N GLY A 178 20.00 -23.10 2.22
CA GLY A 178 18.82 -22.49 1.60
C GLY A 178 18.69 -22.86 0.13
N PRO A 179 17.62 -22.39 -0.52
CA PRO A 179 17.45 -22.59 -1.94
C PRO A 179 18.51 -21.82 -2.73
N PRO A 180 18.92 -22.34 -3.90
CA PRO A 180 19.91 -21.71 -4.76
C PRO A 180 19.42 -20.38 -5.36
N LYS A 181 20.36 -19.53 -5.76
CA LYS A 181 20.11 -18.27 -6.49
C LYS A 181 19.70 -18.58 -7.93
N THR A 182 18.43 -18.36 -8.26
CA THR A 182 17.83 -18.61 -9.58
C THR A 182 17.17 -17.38 -10.19
N SER A 183 17.12 -16.27 -9.45
CA SER A 183 16.36 -15.08 -9.82
C SER A 183 17.30 -13.95 -10.23
N ILE A 184 17.39 -13.69 -11.54
CA ILE A 184 18.21 -12.57 -12.06
C ILE A 184 17.37 -11.29 -12.01
N ILE A 185 17.97 -10.23 -11.48
CA ILE A 185 17.36 -8.91 -11.37
C ILE A 185 18.21 -7.92 -12.15
N ILE A 186 17.58 -7.13 -13.02
CA ILE A 186 18.25 -6.17 -13.89
C ILE A 186 17.61 -4.80 -13.69
N LYS A 187 18.41 -3.80 -13.27
CA LYS A 187 18.00 -2.39 -13.26
C LYS A 187 18.29 -1.78 -14.62
N ILE A 188 17.25 -1.27 -15.26
CA ILE A 188 17.33 -0.66 -16.59
C ILE A 188 17.12 0.85 -16.46
N SER A 189 17.79 1.61 -17.32
CA SER A 189 17.58 3.05 -17.45
C SER A 189 16.22 3.37 -18.06
N ASP A 190 15.59 4.42 -17.55
CA ASP A 190 14.35 5.00 -18.08
C ASP A 190 14.47 5.23 -19.60
N GLY A 191 13.42 4.89 -20.35
CA GLY A 191 13.38 5.02 -21.82
C GLY A 191 14.18 3.97 -22.60
N ARG A 192 14.97 3.10 -21.94
CA ARG A 192 15.80 2.06 -22.60
C ARG A 192 15.23 0.64 -22.46
N VAL A 193 14.17 0.48 -21.68
CA VAL A 193 13.55 -0.82 -21.35
C VAL A 193 13.28 -1.69 -22.58
N ALA A 194 12.60 -1.15 -23.60
CA ALA A 194 12.24 -1.91 -24.79
C ALA A 194 13.48 -2.40 -25.58
N GLY A 195 14.51 -1.56 -25.70
CA GLY A 195 15.76 -1.91 -26.38
C GLY A 195 16.56 -2.98 -25.63
N VAL A 196 16.64 -2.86 -24.31
CA VAL A 196 17.30 -3.86 -23.46
C VAL A 196 16.56 -5.20 -23.50
N LEU A 197 15.23 -5.21 -23.40
CA LEU A 197 14.45 -6.45 -23.48
C LEU A 197 14.58 -7.13 -24.85
N LYS A 198 14.62 -6.36 -25.94
CA LYS A 198 14.88 -6.89 -27.29
C LYS A 198 16.26 -7.55 -27.37
N SER A 199 17.28 -6.89 -26.81
CA SER A 199 18.66 -7.39 -26.78
C SER A 199 18.81 -8.63 -25.90
N LEU A 200 18.20 -8.61 -24.71
CA LEU A 200 18.14 -9.75 -23.79
C LEU A 200 17.50 -10.95 -24.46
N ARG A 201 16.33 -10.80 -25.10
CA ARG A 201 15.64 -11.90 -25.77
C ARG A 201 16.49 -12.51 -26.89
N ALA A 202 17.17 -11.69 -27.70
CA ALA A 202 18.02 -12.16 -28.78
C ALA A 202 19.28 -12.90 -28.28
N GLU A 203 19.87 -12.44 -27.17
CA GLU A 203 21.08 -13.01 -26.60
C GLU A 203 20.82 -14.09 -25.53
N TRP A 204 19.56 -14.27 -25.10
CA TRP A 204 19.17 -15.17 -24.01
C TRP A 204 19.66 -16.61 -24.22
N PRO A 205 19.50 -17.25 -25.40
CA PRO A 205 19.96 -18.63 -25.59
C PRO A 205 21.48 -18.80 -25.41
N LYS A 206 22.24 -17.72 -25.62
CA LYS A 206 23.70 -17.70 -25.41
C LYS A 206 24.07 -17.39 -23.95
N ILE A 207 23.22 -16.66 -23.23
CA ILE A 207 23.41 -16.34 -21.81
C ILE A 207 23.03 -17.54 -20.95
N ASN A 208 21.89 -18.15 -21.24
CA ASN A 208 21.39 -19.30 -20.53
C ASN A 208 20.92 -20.41 -21.49
N LYS A 209 21.79 -21.39 -21.70
CA LYS A 209 21.50 -22.54 -22.55
C LYS A 209 20.39 -23.44 -22.01
N LEU A 210 20.13 -23.42 -20.69
CA LEU A 210 19.10 -24.27 -20.07
C LEU A 210 17.68 -23.80 -20.39
N ASP A 211 17.46 -22.49 -20.43
CA ASP A 211 16.16 -21.92 -20.85
C ASP A 211 15.98 -21.94 -22.37
N GLY A 212 17.08 -21.97 -23.13
CA GLY A 212 17.03 -21.90 -24.60
C GLY A 212 16.35 -20.60 -25.06
N GLU A 213 15.25 -20.73 -25.79
CA GLU A 213 14.46 -19.59 -26.29
C GLU A 213 13.38 -19.10 -25.31
N ASP A 214 13.16 -19.79 -24.18
CA ASP A 214 12.12 -19.45 -23.19
C ASP A 214 12.55 -18.29 -22.28
N PHE A 215 12.56 -17.07 -22.84
CA PHE A 215 12.87 -15.85 -22.09
C PHE A 215 11.64 -15.31 -21.33
N ARG A 216 11.53 -15.70 -20.05
CA ARG A 216 10.42 -15.32 -19.16
C ARG A 216 10.85 -14.22 -18.19
N TYR A 217 10.18 -13.07 -18.26
CA TYR A 217 10.46 -11.95 -17.38
C TYR A 217 9.17 -11.33 -16.85
N ASP A 218 9.28 -10.70 -15.69
CA ASP A 218 8.26 -9.85 -15.10
C ASP A 218 8.89 -8.52 -14.69
N PHE A 219 8.07 -7.47 -14.61
CA PHE A 219 8.51 -6.21 -14.01
C PHE A 219 8.21 -6.19 -12.52
N MET A 220 9.21 -5.77 -11.73
CA MET A 220 9.10 -5.73 -10.27
C MET A 220 8.02 -4.75 -9.80
N ASP A 221 7.81 -3.63 -10.51
CA ASP A 221 6.76 -2.67 -10.21
C ASP A 221 5.36 -3.26 -10.40
N THR A 222 5.19 -4.11 -11.42
CA THR A 222 3.95 -4.82 -11.72
C THR A 222 3.69 -5.88 -10.67
N LEU A 223 4.70 -6.67 -10.29
CA LEU A 223 4.60 -7.63 -9.19
C LEU A 223 4.27 -6.94 -7.86
N TYR A 224 4.92 -5.82 -7.57
CA TYR A 224 4.63 -5.01 -6.37
C TYR A 224 3.22 -4.43 -6.40
N GLY A 225 2.76 -3.96 -7.56
CA GLY A 225 1.40 -3.48 -7.77
C GLY A 225 0.31 -4.51 -7.44
N GLN A 226 0.58 -5.80 -7.69
CA GLN A 226 -0.37 -6.87 -7.37
C GLN A 226 -0.67 -6.99 -5.87
N LEU A 227 0.25 -6.57 -5.00
CA LEU A 227 0.01 -6.52 -3.55
C LEU A 227 -1.14 -5.58 -3.16
N PHE A 228 -1.38 -4.53 -3.96
CA PHE A 228 -2.43 -3.54 -3.69
C PHE A 228 -3.76 -3.84 -4.38
N LYS A 229 -3.80 -4.83 -5.29
CA LYS A 229 -4.98 -5.12 -6.12
C LYS A 229 -6.24 -5.43 -5.31
N LYS A 230 -6.09 -6.14 -4.17
CA LYS A 230 -7.21 -6.40 -3.25
C LYS A 230 -7.78 -5.11 -2.66
N GLN A 231 -6.91 -4.18 -2.29
CA GLN A 231 -7.30 -2.90 -1.69
C GLN A 231 -7.93 -1.96 -2.72
N GLU A 232 -7.46 -1.96 -3.96
CA GLU A 232 -8.08 -1.24 -5.08
C GLU A 232 -9.48 -1.76 -5.40
N GLN A 233 -9.66 -3.07 -5.44
CA GLN A 233 -10.98 -3.69 -5.62
C GLN A 233 -11.92 -3.35 -4.47
N LEU A 234 -11.44 -3.39 -3.23
CA LEU A 234 -12.21 -2.99 -2.05
C LEU A 234 -12.65 -1.52 -2.16
N LYS A 235 -11.74 -0.62 -2.51
CA LYS A 235 -12.04 0.80 -2.75
C LYS A 235 -13.12 0.97 -3.82
N PHE A 236 -13.04 0.23 -4.93
CA PHE A 236 -14.04 0.28 -6.00
C PHE A 236 -15.44 -0.15 -5.50
N VAL A 237 -15.52 -1.28 -4.79
CA VAL A 237 -16.79 -1.78 -4.22
C VAL A 237 -17.37 -0.78 -3.22
N PHE A 238 -16.55 -0.25 -2.30
CA PHE A 238 -16.99 0.77 -1.35
C PHE A 238 -17.45 2.05 -2.04
N SER A 239 -16.79 2.47 -3.11
CA SER A 239 -17.19 3.65 -3.88
C SER A 239 -18.57 3.45 -4.51
N CYS A 240 -18.82 2.29 -5.13
CA CYS A 240 -20.12 1.97 -5.73
C CYS A 240 -21.23 1.94 -4.66
N LEU A 241 -21.01 1.22 -3.56
CA LEU A 241 -21.97 1.16 -2.45
C LEU A 241 -22.22 2.53 -1.82
N SER A 242 -21.19 3.38 -1.72
CA SER A 242 -21.33 4.74 -1.20
C SER A 242 -22.24 5.58 -2.09
N VAL A 243 -22.06 5.53 -3.42
CA VAL A 243 -22.91 6.27 -4.38
C VAL A 243 -24.35 5.79 -4.28
N VAL A 244 -24.60 4.47 -4.33
CA VAL A 244 -25.95 3.91 -4.23
C VAL A 244 -26.61 4.30 -2.90
N THR A 245 -25.88 4.18 -1.79
CA THR A 245 -26.40 4.53 -0.45
C THR A 245 -26.74 6.02 -0.34
N ILE A 246 -25.91 6.89 -0.92
CA ILE A 246 -26.18 8.33 -0.97
C ILE A 246 -27.45 8.61 -1.77
N LEU A 247 -27.63 8.00 -2.95
CA LEU A 247 -28.84 8.17 -3.76
C LEU A 247 -30.10 7.73 -3.02
N ILE A 248 -30.07 6.56 -2.36
CA ILE A 248 -31.19 6.06 -1.56
C ILE A 248 -31.48 7.00 -0.39
N ALA A 249 -30.45 7.47 0.31
CA ALA A 249 -30.61 8.42 1.42
C ALA A 249 -31.19 9.75 0.94
N LEU A 250 -30.76 10.26 -0.22
CA LEU A 250 -31.32 11.48 -0.82
C LEU A 250 -32.78 11.30 -1.22
N PHE A 251 -33.17 10.16 -1.79
CA PHE A 251 -34.58 9.89 -2.08
C PHE A 251 -35.42 9.79 -0.81
N GLY A 252 -34.92 9.12 0.22
CA GLY A 252 -35.58 9.06 1.52
C GLY A 252 -35.76 10.43 2.15
N LEU A 253 -34.71 11.25 2.14
CA LEU A 253 -34.75 12.63 2.62
C LEU A 253 -35.69 13.49 1.80
N TYR A 254 -35.68 13.36 0.47
CA TYR A 254 -36.58 14.09 -0.42
C TYR A 254 -38.06 13.76 -0.16
N ALA A 255 -38.39 12.47 -0.05
CA ALA A 255 -39.74 12.01 0.25
C ALA A 255 -40.20 12.47 1.64
N TYR A 256 -39.32 12.35 2.65
CA TYR A 256 -39.61 12.78 4.01
C TYR A 256 -39.78 14.30 4.11
N ALA A 257 -38.92 15.07 3.43
CA ALA A 257 -39.02 16.52 3.36
C ALA A 257 -40.35 16.96 2.72
N LYS A 258 -40.77 16.31 1.62
CA LYS A 258 -42.06 16.58 0.99
C LYS A 258 -43.23 16.38 1.95
N LEU A 259 -43.31 15.22 2.61
CA LEU A 259 -44.39 14.90 3.55
C LEU A 259 -44.45 15.88 4.72
N MET A 260 -43.28 16.23 5.28
CA MET A 260 -43.19 17.17 6.40
C MET A 260 -43.62 18.59 6.02
N ILE A 261 -43.25 19.06 4.82
CA ILE A 261 -43.68 20.38 4.32
C ILE A 261 -45.17 20.40 4.05
N GLU A 262 -45.74 19.34 3.46
CA GLU A 262 -47.19 19.23 3.22
C GLU A 262 -47.98 19.22 4.53
N ALA A 263 -47.52 18.48 5.54
CA ALA A 263 -48.15 18.45 6.87
C ALA A 263 -48.13 19.82 7.58
N ARG A 264 -47.09 20.63 7.35
CA ARG A 264 -46.94 21.98 7.94
C ARG A 264 -47.34 23.11 6.98
N PHE A 265 -47.97 22.78 5.86
CA PHE A 265 -48.22 23.76 4.78
C PHE A 265 -49.10 24.93 5.25
N LYS A 266 -50.17 24.67 6.03
CA LYS A 266 -51.05 25.72 6.58
C LYS A 266 -50.29 26.71 7.48
N GLU A 267 -49.43 26.20 8.37
CA GLU A 267 -48.61 27.03 9.27
C GLU A 267 -47.66 27.93 8.46
N ILE A 268 -46.99 27.36 7.46
CA ILE A 268 -46.03 28.06 6.61
C ILE A 268 -46.72 29.13 5.75
N ALA A 269 -47.90 28.81 5.19
CA ALA A 269 -48.68 29.73 4.37
C ALA A 269 -49.15 30.96 5.17
N ILE A 270 -49.65 30.75 6.40
CA ILE A 270 -50.08 31.85 7.29
C ILE A 270 -48.88 32.76 7.61
N ARG A 271 -47.73 32.20 8.01
CA ARG A 271 -46.52 32.99 8.29
C ARG A 271 -46.03 33.77 7.08
N LYS A 272 -46.12 33.19 5.88
CA LYS A 272 -45.72 33.86 4.63
C LYS A 272 -46.61 35.08 4.32
N ILE A 273 -47.92 34.96 4.54
CA ILE A 273 -48.87 36.07 4.35
C ILE A 273 -48.64 37.17 5.40
N LEU A 274 -48.28 36.78 6.62
CA LEU A 274 -47.90 37.71 7.70
C LEU A 274 -46.52 38.38 7.50
N GLY A 275 -45.87 38.17 6.35
CA GLY A 275 -44.64 38.88 5.97
C GLY A 275 -43.34 38.16 6.30
N ALA A 276 -43.36 36.90 6.70
CA ALA A 276 -42.14 36.15 7.01
C ALA A 276 -41.18 36.08 5.80
N GLU A 277 -39.89 36.29 6.07
CA GLU A 277 -38.83 36.23 5.07
C GLU A 277 -38.64 34.79 4.58
N ASN A 278 -38.25 34.61 3.31
CA ASN A 278 -37.99 33.28 2.74
C ASN A 278 -36.92 32.52 3.53
N PHE A 279 -35.90 33.21 4.04
CA PHE A 279 -34.84 32.62 4.83
C PHE A 279 -35.34 32.07 6.17
N GLU A 280 -36.23 32.78 6.85
CA GLU A 280 -36.81 32.35 8.13
C GLU A 280 -37.60 31.04 7.97
N LEU A 281 -38.42 30.96 6.92
CA LEU A 281 -39.18 29.75 6.60
C LEU A 281 -38.27 28.56 6.24
N LEU A 282 -37.21 28.80 5.45
CA LEU A 282 -36.23 27.78 5.11
C LEU A 282 -35.42 27.31 6.33
N SER A 283 -35.11 28.22 7.27
CA SER A 283 -34.38 27.90 8.49
C SER A 283 -35.20 26.99 9.43
N ILE A 284 -36.48 27.32 9.63
CA ILE A 284 -37.40 26.50 10.44
C ILE A 284 -37.54 25.09 9.85
N LEU A 285 -37.68 25.00 8.53
CA LEU A 285 -37.75 23.72 7.82
C LEU A 285 -36.46 22.92 7.98
N ASN A 286 -35.30 23.53 7.70
CA ASN A 286 -34.00 22.85 7.77
C ASN A 286 -33.60 22.43 9.18
N SER A 287 -33.92 23.22 10.22
CA SER A 287 -33.50 22.99 11.60
C SER A 287 -33.86 21.59 12.10
N SER A 288 -35.06 21.11 11.77
CA SER A 288 -35.50 19.75 12.15
C SER A 288 -34.67 18.65 11.48
N PHE A 289 -34.30 18.80 10.21
CA PHE A 289 -33.46 17.83 9.49
C PHE A 289 -31.99 17.91 9.92
N LEU A 290 -31.49 19.11 10.20
CA LEU A 290 -30.12 19.31 10.67
C LEU A 290 -29.88 18.59 11.99
N TRP A 291 -30.80 18.68 12.95
CA TRP A 291 -30.70 17.92 14.20
C TRP A 291 -30.63 16.41 13.98
N LEU A 292 -31.50 15.87 13.12
CA LEU A 292 -31.47 14.45 12.74
C LEU A 292 -30.11 14.03 12.14
N VAL A 293 -29.54 14.85 11.26
CA VAL A 293 -28.25 14.58 10.62
C VAL A 293 -27.09 14.70 11.60
N LEU A 294 -27.11 15.69 12.48
CA LEU A 294 -26.08 15.87 13.52
C LEU A 294 -26.07 14.69 14.49
N ILE A 295 -27.24 14.28 14.98
CA ILE A 295 -27.38 13.09 15.85
C ILE A 295 -26.89 11.85 15.11
N SER A 296 -27.27 11.68 13.83
CA SER A 296 -26.80 10.58 13.00
C SER A 296 -25.28 10.57 12.83
N ASN A 297 -24.63 11.74 12.70
CA ASN A 297 -23.17 11.85 12.64
C ASN A 297 -22.52 11.45 13.97
N VAL A 298 -23.05 11.92 15.10
CA VAL A 298 -22.55 11.58 16.44
C VAL A 298 -22.65 10.08 16.71
N VAL A 299 -23.76 9.45 16.35
CA VAL A 299 -23.96 8.00 16.51
C VAL A 299 -23.11 7.20 15.52
N ALA A 300 -22.97 7.65 14.28
CA ALA A 300 -22.18 6.95 13.27
C ALA A 300 -20.66 7.01 13.55
N ALA A 301 -20.16 8.10 14.14
CA ALA A 301 -18.73 8.29 14.40
C ALA A 301 -18.07 7.14 15.18
N PRO A 302 -18.54 6.72 16.38
CA PRO A 302 -17.93 5.61 17.10
C PRO A 302 -18.04 4.29 16.35
N LEU A 303 -19.15 4.07 15.65
CA LEU A 303 -19.41 2.85 14.89
C LEU A 303 -18.41 2.68 13.75
N VAL A 304 -18.18 3.76 12.98
CA VAL A 304 -17.17 3.77 11.92
C VAL A 304 -15.77 3.67 12.49
N TYR A 305 -15.48 4.38 13.58
CA TYR A 305 -14.16 4.34 14.21
C TYR A 305 -13.77 2.90 14.62
N ILE A 306 -14.68 2.17 15.26
CA ILE A 306 -14.44 0.77 15.64
C ILE A 306 -14.22 -0.11 14.40
N ALA A 307 -15.08 0.02 13.39
CA ALA A 307 -14.97 -0.76 12.15
C ALA A 307 -13.66 -0.47 11.38
N ALA A 308 -13.32 0.82 11.23
CA ALA A 308 -12.10 1.27 10.59
C ALA A 308 -10.85 0.80 11.36
N ASN A 309 -10.86 0.87 12.69
CA ASN A 309 -9.74 0.41 13.50
C ASN A 309 -9.53 -1.10 13.35
N ARG A 310 -10.60 -1.90 13.34
CA ARG A 310 -10.52 -3.35 13.09
C ARG A 310 -9.97 -3.66 11.69
N TRP A 311 -10.38 -2.91 10.67
CA TRP A 311 -9.82 -3.06 9.33
C TRP A 311 -8.33 -2.68 9.28
N LEU A 312 -7.96 -1.56 9.91
CA LEU A 312 -6.57 -1.08 9.98
C LEU A 312 -5.66 -2.01 10.80
N GLN A 313 -6.19 -2.86 11.68
CA GLN A 313 -5.40 -3.89 12.37
C GLN A 313 -4.82 -4.94 11.42
N GLY A 314 -5.38 -5.10 10.21
CA GLY A 314 -4.80 -5.95 9.18
C GLY A 314 -3.50 -5.40 8.57
N PHE A 315 -3.10 -4.18 8.94
CA PHE A 315 -1.89 -3.54 8.43
C PHE A 315 -0.84 -3.36 9.52
N ALA A 316 0.37 -3.85 9.25
CA ALA A 316 1.54 -3.56 10.07
C ALA A 316 1.93 -2.07 10.00
N TYR A 317 1.81 -1.48 8.82
CA TYR A 317 2.08 -0.05 8.57
C TYR A 317 0.76 0.65 8.20
N LYS A 318 0.24 1.42 9.15
CA LYS A 318 -1.06 2.09 9.06
C LYS A 318 -0.96 3.55 9.45
N GLN A 319 -1.82 4.36 8.86
CA GLN A 319 -2.04 5.71 9.38
C GLN A 319 -3.01 5.68 10.57
N ASP A 320 -2.75 6.57 11.52
CA ASP A 320 -3.70 6.84 12.60
C ASP A 320 -4.98 7.46 12.05
N ILE A 321 -6.11 7.08 12.66
CA ILE A 321 -7.42 7.61 12.29
C ILE A 321 -7.53 9.05 12.77
N SER A 322 -7.25 10.00 11.89
CA SER A 322 -7.48 11.43 12.16
C SER A 322 -8.98 11.77 12.20
N LEU A 323 -9.34 12.90 12.81
CA LEU A 323 -10.73 13.40 12.81
C LEU A 323 -11.18 13.96 11.44
N SER A 324 -10.27 14.22 10.52
CA SER A 324 -10.58 14.86 9.22
C SER A 324 -11.67 14.16 8.40
N PRO A 325 -11.71 12.81 8.27
CA PRO A 325 -12.74 12.13 7.48
C PRO A 325 -14.15 12.30 8.08
N PHE A 326 -14.25 12.39 9.40
CA PHE A 326 -15.52 12.60 10.10
C PHE A 326 -16.05 14.01 9.87
N LEU A 327 -15.18 15.03 9.94
CA LEU A 327 -15.55 16.41 9.66
C LEU A 327 -15.98 16.59 8.21
N ILE A 328 -15.24 16.03 7.25
CA ILE A 328 -15.60 16.08 5.83
C ILE A 328 -16.96 15.39 5.60
N ALA A 329 -17.17 14.21 6.17
CA ALA A 329 -18.45 13.51 6.03
C ALA A 329 -19.62 14.27 6.68
N ALA A 330 -19.40 14.92 7.83
CA ALA A 330 -20.39 15.76 8.48
C ALA A 330 -20.77 16.96 7.59
N LEU A 331 -19.77 17.68 7.05
CA LEU A 331 -19.99 18.79 6.12
C LEU A 331 -20.73 18.37 4.86
N VAL A 332 -20.32 17.26 4.24
CA VAL A 332 -20.99 16.72 3.03
C VAL A 332 -22.44 16.34 3.34
N THR A 333 -22.70 15.65 4.44
CA THR A 333 -24.06 15.21 4.77
C THR A 333 -24.98 16.36 5.17
N VAL A 334 -24.46 17.36 5.88
CA VAL A 334 -25.18 18.61 6.18
C VAL A 334 -25.47 19.38 4.89
N GLY A 335 -24.47 19.56 4.02
CA GLY A 335 -24.62 20.25 2.74
C GLY A 335 -25.69 19.61 1.85
N LEU A 336 -25.62 18.30 1.66
CA LEU A 336 -26.62 17.53 0.91
C LEU A 336 -28.03 17.65 1.52
N THR A 337 -28.12 17.74 2.85
CA THR A 337 -29.41 17.88 3.53
C THR A 337 -30.03 19.25 3.28
N ILE A 338 -29.25 20.31 3.48
CA ILE A 338 -29.67 21.69 3.24
C ILE A 338 -30.09 21.85 1.76
N GLU A 339 -29.28 21.34 0.84
CA GLU A 339 -29.56 21.41 -0.59
C GLU A 339 -30.90 20.74 -0.93
N THR A 340 -31.11 19.51 -0.46
CA THR A 340 -32.33 18.73 -0.73
C THR A 340 -33.59 19.41 -0.18
N VAL A 341 -33.53 19.86 1.08
CA VAL A 341 -34.68 20.51 1.75
C VAL A 341 -34.99 21.86 1.11
N CYS A 342 -33.97 22.65 0.79
CA CYS A 342 -34.15 23.93 0.09
C CYS A 342 -34.82 23.73 -1.27
N ILE A 343 -34.34 22.78 -2.09
CA ILE A 343 -34.94 22.48 -3.40
C ILE A 343 -36.43 22.13 -3.25
N GLN A 344 -36.78 21.32 -2.25
CA GLN A 344 -38.16 20.90 -2.04
C GLN A 344 -39.06 22.02 -1.51
N ALA A 345 -38.56 22.82 -0.57
CA ALA A 345 -39.26 23.98 -0.04
C ALA A 345 -39.55 25.00 -1.15
N PHE A 346 -38.57 25.31 -2.00
CA PHE A 346 -38.76 26.23 -3.13
C PHE A 346 -39.80 25.73 -4.13
N LYS A 347 -39.79 24.43 -4.47
CA LYS A 347 -40.78 23.84 -5.38
C LYS A 347 -42.20 23.99 -4.85
N ILE A 348 -42.43 23.69 -3.57
CA ILE A 348 -43.77 23.74 -2.96
C ILE A 348 -44.24 25.20 -2.80
N LEU A 349 -43.39 26.10 -2.30
CA LEU A 349 -43.73 27.50 -2.08
C LEU A 349 -44.04 28.26 -3.38
N LYS A 350 -43.35 27.96 -4.50
CA LYS A 350 -43.67 28.56 -5.80
C LYS A 350 -44.94 28.01 -6.43
N ALA A 351 -45.25 26.73 -6.21
CA ALA A 351 -46.34 26.07 -6.92
C ALA A 351 -47.75 26.37 -6.37
N GLN A 352 -47.89 26.77 -5.09
CA GLN A 352 -49.20 26.79 -4.43
C GLN A 352 -49.58 28.00 -3.53
N PRO A 353 -49.05 29.22 -3.68
CA PRO A 353 -49.47 30.32 -2.79
C PRO A 353 -50.97 30.66 -2.93
N VAL A 354 -51.57 30.49 -4.12
CA VAL A 354 -52.97 30.88 -4.40
C VAL A 354 -53.99 29.77 -4.08
N LYS A 355 -53.56 28.50 -3.96
CA LYS A 355 -54.47 27.36 -3.65
C LYS A 355 -54.70 27.14 -2.16
N ALA A 356 -53.84 27.69 -1.30
CA ALA A 356 -53.93 27.54 0.16
C ALA A 356 -55.20 28.15 0.77
N LEU A 357 -55.80 29.13 0.11
CA LEU A 357 -57.00 29.86 0.56
C LEU A 357 -58.31 29.34 -0.03
N LYS A 358 -58.26 28.35 -0.93
CA LYS A 358 -59.44 27.88 -1.70
C LYS A 358 -60.01 26.54 -1.24
N TYR A 359 -59.43 25.95 -0.19
CA TYR A 359 -60.01 24.80 0.51
C TYR A 359 -60.74 25.32 1.76
N GLU A 360 -61.93 25.88 1.52
CA GLU A 360 -63.08 25.65 2.38
C GLU A 360 -63.82 24.41 1.89
#